data_AF-A0A0F8X005-F1
#
_entry.id   AF-A0A0F8X005-F1
#
_cell.length_a   1.000
_cell.length_b   1.000
_cell.length_c   1.000
_cell.angle_alpha   90.00
_cell.angle_beta   90.00
_cell.angle_gamma   90.00
#
_symmetry.space_group_name_H-M   'P 1'
#
loop_
_entity.id
_entity.type
_entity.pdbx_description
1 polymer ?
#
loop_
_entity_poly.entity_id
_entity_poly.type
_entity_poly.pdbx_seq_one_letter_code
_entity_poly.pdbx_strand_id
1 'polypeptide(L)'
;VSTFDYYIYGIKYTKNAQEDIVIASTSGLHVVYYDGSTLSQIANPSESQFDSIIIDNVLVATLYWNETNTTLYLVADERHGAVMSGETHHWLHDNIGANWKSGLTASGYTLSTKSDAALQFDVSDGKFYDEDLEIDIADAVDATGQYEQVLQSPAEIPVLFRAGDPGHWREQAASTLPYINGGDNTNLQYNSVAGSTWGQTAVANTKFVTYTLISTNDWMYPIKMVQGNTQYESKAAALENAEDEMIAWGTLPSAEFDILFRFILQTGVYAGVKNAQIIEVTDFRMAHVSGVSAAAQDHGTLAGLNDDDHAQYVLADGTRALSGAWDMGSQLITNLKLGGTMDANSQP
;
A
#
# COMPACT_ATOMS: atom_id res chain seq x y z
N VAL A 1 -9.85 -27.68 -15.71
CA VAL A 1 -9.75 -27.06 -17.05
C VAL A 1 -9.10 -28.07 -18.00
N SER A 2 -9.67 -28.33 -19.18
CA SER A 2 -9.11 -29.32 -20.13
C SER A 2 -8.16 -28.71 -21.16
N THR A 3 -8.20 -27.39 -21.37
CA THR A 3 -7.27 -26.64 -22.22
C THR A 3 -7.33 -25.17 -21.86
N PHE A 4 -6.22 -24.45 -21.97
CA PHE A 4 -6.18 -23.00 -21.85
C PHE A 4 -5.09 -22.41 -22.74
N ASP A 5 -5.24 -21.13 -23.04
CA ASP A 5 -4.33 -20.36 -23.88
C ASP A 5 -3.76 -19.18 -23.08
N TYR A 6 -2.52 -18.81 -23.36
CA TYR A 6 -1.90 -17.60 -22.85
C TYR A 6 -1.02 -16.98 -23.94
N TYR A 7 -0.64 -15.72 -23.76
CA TYR A 7 0.05 -14.95 -24.78
C TYR A 7 1.27 -14.24 -24.20
N ILE A 8 2.41 -14.35 -24.88
CA ILE A 8 3.63 -13.58 -24.59
C ILE A 8 3.96 -12.78 -25.85
N TYR A 9 3.98 -11.45 -25.75
CA TYR A 9 4.20 -10.56 -26.90
C TYR A 9 3.30 -10.87 -28.11
N GLY A 10 2.03 -11.21 -27.85
CA GLY A 10 1.05 -11.59 -28.88
C GLY A 10 1.24 -12.99 -29.48
N ILE A 11 2.27 -13.74 -29.06
CA ILE A 11 2.49 -15.13 -29.44
C ILE A 11 1.62 -16.02 -28.56
N LYS A 12 0.74 -16.80 -29.18
CA LYS A 12 -0.16 -17.73 -28.51
C LYS A 12 0.57 -19.01 -28.09
N TYR A 13 0.38 -19.41 -26.84
CA TYR A 13 0.74 -20.71 -26.29
C TYR A 13 -0.53 -21.44 -25.85
N THR A 14 -0.57 -22.76 -26.04
CA THR A 14 -1.73 -23.59 -25.69
C THR A 14 -1.29 -24.74 -24.79
N LYS A 15 -1.98 -24.90 -23.67
CA LYS A 15 -1.86 -26.03 -22.75
C LYS A 15 -3.09 -26.91 -22.88
N ASN A 16 -2.86 -28.22 -23.04
CA ASN A 16 -3.92 -29.21 -23.31
C ASN A 16 -4.29 -30.03 -22.07
N ALA A 17 -3.83 -29.60 -20.89
CA ALA A 17 -4.09 -30.23 -19.61
C ALA A 17 -3.90 -29.21 -18.50
N GLN A 18 -4.39 -29.55 -17.31
CA GLN A 18 -4.01 -28.87 -16.08
C GLN A 18 -2.51 -29.07 -15.84
N GLU A 19 -1.86 -28.02 -15.35
CA GLU A 19 -0.48 -28.07 -14.87
C GLU A 19 -0.46 -27.82 -13.36
N ASP A 20 0.60 -28.31 -12.73
CA ASP A 20 0.92 -28.08 -11.33
C ASP A 20 2.40 -27.70 -11.20
N ILE A 21 2.69 -26.93 -10.16
CA ILE A 21 4.05 -26.56 -9.79
C ILE A 21 4.19 -26.61 -8.28
N VAL A 22 5.34 -27.08 -7.81
CA VAL A 22 5.70 -27.05 -6.39
C VAL A 22 6.48 -25.79 -6.13
N ILE A 23 6.01 -24.97 -5.19
CA ILE A 23 6.73 -23.77 -4.75
C ILE A 23 7.82 -24.15 -3.74
N ALA A 24 8.92 -23.39 -3.71
CA ALA A 24 9.95 -23.56 -2.68
C ALA A 24 9.38 -23.41 -1.26
N SER A 25 9.93 -24.15 -0.30
CA SER A 25 9.60 -23.99 1.13
C SER A 25 10.46 -22.88 1.73
N THR A 26 10.25 -21.63 1.30
CA THR A 26 10.99 -20.46 1.81
C THR A 26 9.98 -19.41 2.23
N SER A 27 10.10 -18.82 3.42
CA SER A 27 9.15 -17.77 3.80
C SER A 27 9.27 -16.53 2.89
N GLY A 28 8.14 -15.95 2.50
CA GLY A 28 8.06 -14.71 1.73
C GLY A 28 7.20 -14.81 0.48
N LEU A 29 7.49 -13.93 -0.49
CA LEU A 29 6.76 -13.82 -1.75
C LEU A 29 7.20 -14.93 -2.71
N HIS A 30 6.25 -15.57 -3.36
CA HIS A 30 6.47 -16.54 -4.43
C HIS A 30 5.70 -16.09 -5.65
N VAL A 31 6.36 -16.10 -6.80
CA VAL A 31 5.78 -15.63 -8.06
C VAL A 31 5.73 -16.80 -9.02
N VAL A 32 4.54 -17.10 -9.53
CA VAL A 32 4.29 -18.15 -10.51
C VAL A 32 4.05 -17.48 -11.87
N TYR A 33 4.76 -17.93 -12.89
CA TYR A 33 4.71 -17.30 -14.21
C TYR A 33 5.03 -18.29 -15.33
N TYR A 34 4.63 -17.98 -16.56
CA TYR A 34 5.09 -18.68 -17.75
C TYR A 34 6.26 -17.97 -18.41
N ASP A 35 7.36 -18.70 -18.60
CA ASP A 35 8.47 -18.33 -19.48
C ASP A 35 8.40 -19.21 -20.74
N GLY A 36 7.94 -18.59 -21.83
CA GLY A 36 7.61 -19.31 -23.06
C GLY A 36 6.59 -20.42 -22.79
N SER A 37 6.97 -21.68 -23.04
CA SER A 37 6.10 -22.84 -22.79
C SER A 37 6.18 -23.42 -21.37
N THR A 38 7.00 -22.86 -20.49
CA THR A 38 7.34 -23.47 -19.19
C THR A 38 6.67 -22.74 -18.04
N LEU A 39 5.94 -23.46 -17.20
CA LEU A 39 5.45 -22.93 -15.93
C LEU A 39 6.62 -22.91 -14.93
N SER A 40 6.91 -21.74 -14.39
CA SER A 40 8.06 -21.45 -13.54
C SER A 40 7.63 -20.80 -12.22
N GLN A 41 8.50 -20.86 -11.23
CA GLN A 41 8.30 -20.23 -9.93
C GLN A 41 9.61 -19.62 -9.41
N ILE A 42 9.55 -18.42 -8.86
CA ILE A 42 10.67 -17.76 -8.16
C ILE A 42 10.25 -17.27 -6.78
N ALA A 43 11.10 -17.51 -5.78
CA ALA A 43 10.87 -17.08 -4.40
C ALA A 43 11.69 -15.82 -4.10
N ASN A 44 11.06 -14.83 -3.47
CA ASN A 44 11.61 -13.54 -3.10
C ASN A 44 12.45 -12.91 -4.24
N PRO A 45 11.86 -12.70 -5.43
CA PRO A 45 12.57 -12.05 -6.54
C PRO A 45 13.05 -10.65 -6.14
N SER A 46 14.17 -10.20 -6.69
CA SER A 46 14.51 -8.78 -6.66
C SER A 46 13.51 -7.97 -7.50
N GLU A 47 13.43 -6.66 -7.29
CA GLU A 47 12.59 -5.75 -8.09
C GLU A 47 12.79 -5.98 -9.59
N SER A 48 14.05 -5.92 -10.06
CA SER A 48 14.36 -6.18 -11.47
C SER A 48 13.94 -7.56 -12.00
N GLN A 49 13.89 -8.59 -11.14
CA GLN A 49 13.43 -9.92 -11.55
C GLN A 49 11.90 -9.94 -11.66
N PHE A 50 11.22 -9.24 -10.75
CA PHE A 50 9.78 -9.08 -10.78
C PHE A 50 9.33 -8.27 -12.00
N ASP A 51 10.00 -7.14 -12.26
CA ASP A 51 9.76 -6.30 -13.45
C ASP A 51 9.90 -7.11 -14.74
N SER A 52 10.99 -7.90 -14.88
CA SER A 52 11.16 -8.79 -16.04
C SER A 52 10.06 -9.84 -16.16
N ILE A 53 9.47 -10.30 -15.06
CA ILE A 53 8.34 -11.23 -15.11
C ILE A 53 7.09 -10.54 -15.65
N ILE A 54 6.81 -9.31 -15.20
CA ILE A 54 5.66 -8.54 -15.68
C ILE A 54 5.82 -8.15 -17.16
N ILE A 55 7.01 -7.71 -17.55
CA ILE A 55 7.29 -7.19 -18.89
C ILE A 55 7.39 -8.32 -19.92
N ASP A 56 8.20 -9.35 -19.63
CA ASP A 56 8.62 -10.35 -20.62
C ASP A 56 7.85 -11.68 -20.56
N ASN A 57 7.15 -11.96 -19.46
CA ASN A 57 6.53 -13.24 -19.18
C ASN A 57 5.01 -13.11 -18.95
N VAL A 58 4.34 -14.23 -18.65
CA VAL A 58 2.95 -14.19 -18.16
C VAL A 58 2.97 -14.43 -16.66
N LEU A 59 2.76 -13.39 -15.88
CA LEU A 59 2.47 -13.51 -14.47
C LEU A 59 1.14 -14.27 -14.29
N VAL A 60 1.12 -15.25 -13.39
CA VAL A 60 -0.05 -16.10 -13.13
C VAL A 60 -0.61 -15.84 -11.74
N ALA A 61 0.28 -15.82 -10.74
CA ALA A 61 -0.12 -15.58 -9.36
C ALA A 61 1.07 -15.09 -8.54
N THR A 62 0.78 -14.25 -7.55
CA THR A 62 1.66 -14.02 -6.41
C THR A 62 1.14 -14.76 -5.18
N LEU A 63 2.05 -15.32 -4.39
CA LEU A 63 1.73 -16.22 -3.29
C LEU A 63 2.56 -15.82 -2.07
N TYR A 64 1.95 -15.74 -0.88
CA TYR A 64 2.71 -15.51 0.35
C TYR A 64 2.81 -16.77 1.19
N TRP A 65 3.99 -17.41 1.17
CA TRP A 65 4.27 -18.63 1.95
C TRP A 65 4.98 -18.30 3.26
N ASN A 66 4.56 -18.95 4.34
CA ASN A 66 5.27 -18.92 5.61
C ASN A 66 5.73 -20.33 5.98
N GLU A 67 7.04 -20.58 5.86
CA GLU A 67 7.63 -21.89 6.12
C GLU A 67 7.52 -22.30 7.59
N THR A 68 7.68 -21.35 8.53
CA THR A 68 7.62 -21.65 9.97
C THR A 68 6.23 -22.16 10.36
N ASN A 69 5.19 -21.61 9.74
CA ASN A 69 3.81 -22.01 9.98
C ASN A 69 3.33 -23.13 9.04
N THR A 70 4.10 -23.44 7.99
CA THR A 70 3.70 -24.34 6.90
C THR A 70 2.35 -23.94 6.30
N THR A 71 2.17 -22.63 6.06
CA THR A 71 0.88 -22.06 5.66
C THR A 71 1.06 -21.06 4.52
N LEU A 72 0.15 -21.12 3.57
CA LEU A 72 -0.04 -20.13 2.50
C LEU A 72 -1.09 -19.13 3.00
N TYR A 73 -0.71 -17.86 3.15
CA TYR A 73 -1.58 -16.82 3.71
C TYR A 73 -2.28 -15.96 2.65
N LEU A 74 -1.79 -15.99 1.42
CA LEU A 74 -2.33 -15.18 0.34
C LEU A 74 -2.11 -15.90 -0.99
N VAL A 75 -3.16 -15.94 -1.81
CA VAL A 75 -3.13 -16.41 -3.20
C VAL A 75 -3.70 -15.33 -4.11
N ALA A 76 -2.83 -14.51 -4.65
CA ALA A 76 -3.19 -13.43 -5.57
C ALA A 76 -3.32 -13.96 -6.99
N ASP A 77 -4.46 -13.75 -7.62
CA ASP A 77 -4.65 -14.02 -9.04
C ASP A 77 -4.16 -12.83 -9.86
N GLU A 78 -3.22 -13.08 -10.76
CA GLU A 78 -2.52 -12.05 -11.55
C GLU A 78 -2.68 -12.32 -13.05
N ARG A 79 -3.73 -13.07 -13.44
CA ARG A 79 -3.97 -13.44 -14.84
C ARG A 79 -4.67 -12.29 -15.58
N HIS A 80 -3.87 -11.30 -15.96
CA HIS A 80 -4.30 -10.17 -16.78
C HIS A 80 -4.66 -10.56 -18.22
N GLY A 81 -5.41 -9.69 -18.90
CA GLY A 81 -5.76 -9.87 -20.30
C GLY A 81 -4.58 -9.60 -21.24
N ALA A 82 -4.55 -10.25 -22.41
CA ALA A 82 -3.57 -9.95 -23.47
C ALA A 82 -3.85 -8.64 -24.24
N VAL A 83 -4.54 -7.69 -23.61
CA VAL A 83 -5.01 -6.42 -24.20
C VAL A 83 -4.01 -5.28 -24.04
N MET A 84 -3.01 -5.45 -23.17
CA MET A 84 -1.92 -4.51 -22.94
C MET A 84 -0.55 -5.16 -23.15
N SER A 85 0.46 -4.34 -23.44
CA SER A 85 1.86 -4.80 -23.43
C SER A 85 2.38 -4.94 -22.01
N GLY A 86 3.37 -5.80 -21.77
CA GLY A 86 4.03 -5.94 -20.47
C GLY A 86 4.61 -4.63 -19.93
N GLU A 87 5.08 -3.73 -20.81
CA GLU A 87 5.52 -2.37 -20.43
C GLU A 87 4.38 -1.50 -19.88
N THR A 88 3.15 -1.70 -20.36
CA THR A 88 1.98 -0.97 -19.85
C THR A 88 1.51 -1.56 -18.53
N HIS A 89 1.50 -2.89 -18.41
CA HIS A 89 1.26 -3.60 -17.16
C HIS A 89 2.25 -3.11 -16.09
N HIS A 90 3.56 -3.20 -16.34
CA HIS A 90 4.60 -2.74 -15.41
C HIS A 90 4.40 -1.28 -14.96
N TRP A 91 4.08 -0.39 -15.89
CA TRP A 91 3.80 1.01 -15.55
C TRP A 91 2.55 1.16 -14.66
N LEU A 92 1.48 0.42 -14.92
CA LEU A 92 0.26 0.46 -14.11
C LEU A 92 0.53 -0.08 -12.71
N HIS A 93 1.26 -1.20 -12.59
CA HIS A 93 1.58 -1.85 -11.33
C HIS A 93 2.34 -0.90 -10.40
N ASP A 94 3.35 -0.21 -10.94
CA ASP A 94 4.21 0.67 -10.14
C ASP A 94 3.57 2.02 -9.78
N ASN A 95 2.71 2.56 -10.64
CA ASN A 95 2.24 3.94 -10.52
C ASN A 95 0.78 4.07 -10.09
N ILE A 96 -0.02 3.02 -10.30
CA ILE A 96 -1.45 3.03 -10.05
C ILE A 96 -1.81 1.93 -9.05
N GLY A 97 -1.39 0.69 -9.31
CA GLY A 97 -1.73 -0.50 -8.54
C GLY A 97 -3.24 -0.71 -8.38
N ALA A 98 -3.60 -1.44 -7.34
CA ALA A 98 -4.99 -1.70 -6.98
C ALA A 98 -5.77 -0.42 -6.64
N ASN A 99 -6.95 -0.27 -7.24
CA ASN A 99 -7.83 0.89 -7.01
C ASN A 99 -9.29 0.50 -6.83
N TRP A 100 -9.90 1.00 -5.76
CA TRP A 100 -11.33 0.88 -5.52
C TRP A 100 -12.18 1.37 -6.70
N LYS A 101 -13.25 0.63 -7.01
CA LYS A 101 -14.24 0.99 -8.04
C LYS A 101 -15.60 1.34 -7.45
N SER A 102 -16.13 0.45 -6.61
CA SER A 102 -17.49 0.61 -6.07
C SER A 102 -17.74 -0.30 -4.87
N GLY A 103 -18.73 0.03 -4.04
CA GLY A 103 -19.14 -0.85 -2.94
C GLY A 103 -18.09 -0.94 -1.84
N LEU A 104 -17.94 -2.12 -1.22
CA LEU A 104 -17.00 -2.35 -0.11
C LEU A 104 -17.23 -1.38 1.04
N THR A 105 -18.48 -1.13 1.43
CA THR A 105 -18.82 -0.16 2.48
C THR A 105 -18.86 -0.83 3.84
N ALA A 106 -18.05 -0.35 4.79
CA ALA A 106 -18.16 -0.77 6.19
C ALA A 106 -19.41 -0.17 6.87
N SER A 107 -20.21 -0.99 7.54
CA SER A 107 -21.44 -0.59 8.23
C SER A 107 -21.72 -1.48 9.45
N GLY A 108 -22.80 -1.24 10.20
CA GLY A 108 -23.20 -2.10 11.33
C GLY A 108 -22.44 -1.90 12.65
N TYR A 109 -21.23 -1.32 12.63
CA TYR A 109 -20.50 -0.96 13.86
C TYR A 109 -21.19 0.15 14.65
N THR A 110 -20.93 0.20 15.96
CA THR A 110 -21.40 1.29 16.82
C THR A 110 -20.23 1.98 17.51
N LEU A 111 -20.07 3.29 17.27
CA LEU A 111 -19.00 4.07 17.87
C LEU A 111 -19.17 4.23 19.40
N SER A 112 -18.04 4.29 20.09
CA SER A 112 -17.91 4.55 21.53
C SER A 112 -18.79 3.65 22.42
N THR A 113 -19.04 2.42 21.97
CA THR A 113 -19.85 1.44 22.67
C THR A 113 -19.00 0.24 23.09
N LYS A 114 -19.12 -0.14 24.36
CA LYS A 114 -18.22 -1.04 25.09
C LYS A 114 -18.76 -2.47 25.15
N SER A 115 -18.93 -3.08 23.98
CA SER A 115 -19.45 -4.45 23.85
C SER A 115 -18.94 -5.11 22.57
N ASP A 116 -18.75 -6.42 22.57
CA ASP A 116 -18.32 -7.17 21.38
C ASP A 116 -19.26 -6.96 20.18
N ALA A 117 -20.58 -6.91 20.39
CA ALA A 117 -21.54 -6.65 19.32
C ALA A 117 -21.36 -5.27 18.65
N ALA A 118 -20.78 -4.29 19.36
CA ALA A 118 -20.50 -2.96 18.79
C ALA A 118 -19.18 -2.93 17.99
N LEU A 119 -18.33 -3.94 18.17
CA LEU A 119 -17.07 -4.13 17.46
C LEU A 119 -17.26 -4.93 16.16
N GLN A 120 -18.40 -5.61 16.00
CA GLN A 120 -18.79 -6.28 14.76
C GLN A 120 -19.20 -5.25 13.71
N PHE A 121 -18.98 -5.56 12.43
CA PHE A 121 -19.41 -4.75 11.31
C PHE A 121 -19.67 -5.61 10.08
N ASP A 122 -20.39 -5.05 9.12
CA ASP A 122 -20.64 -5.63 7.81
C ASP A 122 -19.81 -4.87 6.76
N VAL A 123 -19.47 -5.53 5.66
CA VAL A 123 -18.90 -4.95 4.45
C VAL A 123 -19.85 -5.28 3.29
N SER A 124 -20.28 -4.26 2.55
CA SER A 124 -21.12 -4.50 1.36
C SER A 124 -20.30 -5.18 0.25
N ASP A 125 -20.96 -5.89 -0.65
CA ASP A 125 -20.37 -6.29 -1.93
C ASP A 125 -19.72 -5.09 -2.63
N GLY A 126 -18.76 -5.37 -3.50
CA GLY A 126 -18.08 -4.33 -4.23
C GLY A 126 -17.02 -4.83 -5.19
N LYS A 127 -16.27 -3.88 -5.72
CA LYS A 127 -15.32 -4.11 -6.79
C LYS A 127 -14.10 -3.23 -6.63
N PHE A 128 -12.96 -3.74 -7.04
CA PHE A 128 -11.74 -2.95 -7.26
C PHE A 128 -11.06 -3.43 -8.54
N TYR A 129 -10.17 -2.58 -9.07
CA TYR A 129 -9.32 -2.90 -10.19
C TYR A 129 -7.94 -3.23 -9.70
N ASP A 130 -7.43 -4.37 -10.13
CA ASP A 130 -6.00 -4.65 -10.22
C ASP A 130 -5.63 -4.38 -11.68
N GLU A 131 -5.35 -3.11 -11.98
CA GLU A 131 -5.12 -2.60 -13.35
C GLU A 131 -6.28 -2.85 -14.34
N ASP A 132 -6.13 -3.76 -15.31
CA ASP A 132 -7.17 -4.19 -16.24
C ASP A 132 -8.05 -5.33 -15.71
N LEU A 133 -7.68 -5.93 -14.57
CA LEU A 133 -8.40 -7.00 -13.91
C LEU A 133 -9.45 -6.41 -12.96
N GLU A 134 -10.73 -6.56 -13.31
CA GLU A 134 -11.84 -6.24 -12.41
C GLU A 134 -12.10 -7.39 -11.45
N ILE A 135 -11.96 -7.14 -10.15
CA ILE A 135 -12.23 -8.12 -9.10
C ILE A 135 -13.59 -7.82 -8.47
N ASP A 136 -14.47 -8.81 -8.54
CA ASP A 136 -15.82 -8.78 -7.97
C ASP A 136 -15.82 -9.49 -6.60
N ILE A 137 -15.92 -8.71 -5.53
CA ILE A 137 -15.98 -9.23 -4.15
C ILE A 137 -17.43 -9.33 -3.73
N ALA A 138 -17.84 -10.53 -3.29
CA ALA A 138 -19.21 -10.82 -2.92
C ALA A 138 -19.34 -11.40 -1.51
N ASP A 139 -20.36 -10.95 -0.78
CA ASP A 139 -20.83 -11.63 0.42
C ASP A 139 -21.37 -13.03 0.08
N ALA A 140 -20.94 -14.02 0.83
CA ALA A 140 -21.45 -15.38 0.77
C ALA A 140 -21.40 -16.03 2.14
N VAL A 141 -22.54 -16.56 2.60
CA VAL A 141 -22.64 -17.32 3.86
C VAL A 141 -21.80 -18.61 3.81
N ASP A 142 -21.73 -19.24 2.65
CA ASP A 142 -20.90 -20.42 2.37
C ASP A 142 -19.88 -20.09 1.28
N ALA A 143 -18.93 -19.20 1.59
CA ALA A 143 -17.90 -18.72 0.68
C ALA A 143 -17.04 -19.88 0.14
N THR A 144 -17.29 -20.27 -1.11
CA THR A 144 -16.58 -21.37 -1.79
C THR A 144 -16.09 -20.99 -3.19
N GLY A 145 -16.63 -19.92 -3.76
CA GLY A 145 -16.19 -19.31 -5.00
C GLY A 145 -14.96 -18.42 -4.85
N GLN A 146 -14.42 -18.01 -5.99
CA GLN A 146 -13.36 -17.00 -6.06
C GLN A 146 -13.91 -15.65 -5.57
N TYR A 147 -13.19 -14.98 -4.67
CA TYR A 147 -13.56 -13.67 -4.12
C TYR A 147 -14.91 -13.61 -3.38
N GLU A 148 -15.40 -14.77 -2.95
CA GLU A 148 -16.49 -14.88 -2.00
C GLU A 148 -15.93 -14.88 -0.57
N GLN A 149 -16.57 -14.14 0.33
CA GLN A 149 -16.23 -14.11 1.75
C GLN A 149 -17.51 -13.87 2.56
N VAL A 150 -17.58 -14.32 3.82
CA VAL A 150 -18.65 -13.90 4.73
C VAL A 150 -18.41 -12.44 5.10
N LEU A 151 -19.17 -11.52 4.52
CA LEU A 151 -19.01 -10.07 4.67
C LEU A 151 -20.19 -9.43 5.40
N GLN A 152 -21.29 -10.16 5.61
CA GLN A 152 -22.48 -9.65 6.30
C GLN A 152 -22.97 -10.61 7.39
N SER A 153 -23.62 -10.04 8.41
CA SER A 153 -24.31 -10.76 9.50
C SER A 153 -23.46 -11.61 10.47
N PRO A 154 -22.35 -11.12 11.05
CA PRO A 154 -21.47 -10.01 10.65
C PRO A 154 -20.30 -10.48 9.77
N ALA A 155 -19.51 -9.56 9.22
CA ALA A 155 -18.33 -9.92 8.44
C ALA A 155 -17.33 -10.79 9.23
N GLU A 156 -16.78 -11.82 8.58
CA GLU A 156 -15.68 -12.63 9.10
C GLU A 156 -14.39 -12.26 8.37
N ILE A 157 -13.52 -11.51 9.04
CA ILE A 157 -12.33 -10.90 8.41
C ILE A 157 -11.05 -11.38 9.09
N PRO A 158 -10.06 -11.88 8.33
CA PRO A 158 -8.76 -12.24 8.88
C PRO A 158 -7.92 -11.00 9.19
N VAL A 159 -6.91 -11.17 10.04
CA VAL A 159 -6.01 -10.07 10.43
C VAL A 159 -4.57 -10.40 10.06
N LEU A 160 -3.98 -9.57 9.20
CA LEU A 160 -2.57 -9.60 8.84
C LEU A 160 -1.71 -8.89 9.89
N PHE A 161 -0.60 -9.52 10.24
CA PHE A 161 0.42 -8.99 11.15
C PHE A 161 1.78 -9.65 10.87
N ARG A 162 2.87 -9.07 11.39
CA ARG A 162 4.23 -9.61 11.32
C ARG A 162 4.64 -10.32 12.60
N ALA A 163 5.46 -11.35 12.49
CA ALA A 163 5.96 -12.07 13.67
C ALA A 163 7.39 -12.59 13.50
N GLY A 164 8.13 -12.58 14.61
CA GLY A 164 9.50 -13.09 14.67
C GLY A 164 10.51 -12.15 14.02
N ASP A 165 11.68 -12.69 13.72
CA ASP A 165 12.79 -12.03 13.02
C ASP A 165 13.07 -12.88 11.77
N PRO A 166 12.96 -12.32 10.54
CA PRO A 166 12.91 -10.91 10.17
C PRO A 166 11.50 -10.26 10.16
N GLY A 167 10.49 -10.91 10.74
CA GLY A 167 9.12 -10.39 10.76
C GLY A 167 8.31 -10.75 9.52
N HIS A 168 8.26 -12.05 9.20
CA HIS A 168 7.38 -12.55 8.13
C HIS A 168 5.92 -12.31 8.48
N TRP A 169 5.11 -12.06 7.45
CA TRP A 169 3.67 -11.91 7.61
C TRP A 169 3.03 -13.23 8.06
N ARG A 170 2.00 -13.06 8.87
CA ARG A 170 1.10 -14.08 9.38
C ARG A 170 -0.31 -13.56 9.32
N GLU A 171 -1.24 -14.49 9.38
CA GLU A 171 -2.65 -14.21 9.41
C GLU A 171 -3.29 -14.84 10.65
N GLN A 172 -4.08 -14.04 11.37
CA GLN A 172 -5.08 -14.56 12.30
C GLN A 172 -6.31 -14.93 11.48
N ALA A 173 -6.81 -16.15 11.69
CA ALA A 173 -8.00 -16.66 11.01
C ALA A 173 -9.17 -15.67 11.08
N ALA A 174 -9.99 -15.69 10.02
CA ALA A 174 -11.18 -14.87 9.90
C ALA A 174 -12.10 -15.02 11.12
N SER A 175 -12.64 -13.90 11.59
CA SER A 175 -13.57 -13.88 12.70
C SER A 175 -14.46 -12.64 12.67
N THR A 176 -15.58 -12.71 13.39
CA THR A 176 -16.50 -11.57 13.57
C THR A 176 -15.92 -10.41 14.39
N LEU A 177 -14.78 -10.64 15.06
CA LEU A 177 -14.06 -9.63 15.85
C LEU A 177 -12.63 -9.54 15.32
N PRO A 178 -12.41 -8.90 14.14
CA PRO A 178 -11.16 -8.94 13.39
C PRO A 178 -10.09 -8.02 14.01
N TYR A 179 -9.80 -8.25 15.29
CA TYR A 179 -8.84 -7.53 16.12
C TYR A 179 -8.08 -8.54 16.97
N ILE A 180 -6.77 -8.37 17.10
CA ILE A 180 -5.94 -9.27 17.89
C ILE A 180 -6.00 -8.85 19.37
N ASN A 181 -6.26 -9.81 20.27
CA ASN A 181 -6.18 -9.63 21.72
C ASN A 181 -5.25 -10.69 22.33
N GLY A 182 -4.83 -10.48 23.58
CA GLY A 182 -3.98 -11.43 24.32
C GLY A 182 -4.71 -12.66 24.88
N GLY A 183 -5.93 -12.94 24.42
CA GLY A 183 -6.86 -13.92 25.00
C GLY A 183 -8.11 -13.27 25.61
N ASP A 184 -9.06 -14.08 26.07
CA ASP A 184 -10.36 -13.60 26.54
C ASP A 184 -10.26 -12.58 27.68
N ASN A 185 -11.04 -11.51 27.60
CA ASN A 185 -11.07 -10.41 28.57
C ASN A 185 -9.72 -9.71 28.75
N THR A 186 -8.87 -9.75 27.73
CA THR A 186 -7.61 -9.00 27.69
C THR A 186 -7.69 -7.88 26.66
N ASN A 187 -6.84 -6.88 26.86
CA ASN A 187 -6.72 -5.75 25.95
C ASN A 187 -6.32 -6.22 24.54
N LEU A 188 -6.69 -5.40 23.56
CA LEU A 188 -6.15 -5.52 22.21
C LEU A 188 -4.62 -5.47 22.23
N GLN A 189 -4.04 -6.08 21.21
CA GLN A 189 -2.60 -6.06 20.94
C GLN A 189 -2.33 -5.12 19.76
N TYR A 190 -1.12 -4.58 19.71
CA TYR A 190 -0.56 -3.92 18.53
C TYR A 190 0.71 -4.65 18.10
N ASN A 191 1.05 -4.57 16.82
CA ASN A 191 2.15 -5.32 16.24
C ASN A 191 3.49 -4.60 16.43
N SER A 192 3.99 -4.60 17.66
CA SER A 192 5.23 -3.91 18.02
C SER A 192 6.47 -4.57 17.39
N VAL A 193 7.49 -3.75 17.12
CA VAL A 193 8.82 -4.19 16.74
C VAL A 193 9.86 -3.79 17.79
N ALA A 194 10.72 -4.71 18.19
CA ALA A 194 11.86 -4.47 19.07
C ALA A 194 13.15 -4.89 18.35
N GLY A 195 13.95 -3.90 17.93
CA GLY A 195 15.04 -4.16 16.99
C GLY A 195 14.48 -4.58 15.63
N SER A 196 14.75 -5.81 15.18
CA SER A 196 14.15 -6.42 13.99
C SER A 196 13.06 -7.45 14.32
N THR A 197 12.84 -7.77 15.60
CA THR A 197 11.89 -8.81 16.00
C THR A 197 10.49 -8.23 16.17
N TRP A 198 9.54 -8.76 15.40
CA TRP A 198 8.12 -8.42 15.46
C TRP A 198 7.38 -9.32 16.46
N GLY A 199 6.44 -8.72 17.19
CA GLY A 199 5.62 -9.42 18.18
C GLY A 199 4.31 -8.71 18.48
N GLN A 200 3.51 -9.34 19.35
CA GLN A 200 2.27 -8.79 19.86
C GLN A 200 2.53 -8.15 21.23
N THR A 201 2.21 -6.86 21.37
CA THR A 201 2.29 -6.13 22.65
C THR A 201 0.92 -5.60 23.04
N ALA A 202 0.57 -5.78 24.32
CA ALA A 202 -0.73 -5.37 24.82
C ALA A 202 -0.84 -3.85 24.78
N VAL A 203 -1.91 -3.34 24.18
CA VAL A 203 -2.24 -1.92 24.21
C VAL A 203 -2.59 -1.56 25.66
N ALA A 204 -1.97 -0.51 26.19
CA ALA A 204 -2.20 -0.12 27.57
C ALA A 204 -3.63 0.44 27.76
N ASN A 205 -4.18 0.32 28.97
CA ASN A 205 -5.54 0.81 29.27
C ASN A 205 -5.71 2.27 28.85
N THR A 206 -6.84 2.58 28.24
CA THR A 206 -7.24 3.91 27.72
C THR A 206 -6.46 4.40 26.50
N LYS A 207 -5.47 3.63 26.02
CA LYS A 207 -4.74 3.93 24.77
C LYS A 207 -5.51 3.47 23.55
N PHE A 208 -5.08 3.98 22.42
CA PHE A 208 -5.70 3.77 21.11
C PHE A 208 -4.77 2.95 20.22
N VAL A 209 -5.34 2.15 19.34
CA VAL A 209 -4.64 1.34 18.33
C VAL A 209 -5.44 1.40 17.03
N THR A 210 -4.77 1.21 15.91
CA THR A 210 -5.36 1.24 14.58
C THR A 210 -5.41 -0.14 13.94
N TYR A 211 -6.43 -0.36 13.13
CA TYR A 211 -6.56 -1.49 12.23
C TYR A 211 -7.06 -0.96 10.90
N THR A 212 -6.42 -1.37 9.80
CA THR A 212 -6.74 -0.88 8.46
C THR A 212 -7.42 -1.98 7.67
N LEU A 213 -8.66 -1.72 7.25
CA LEU A 213 -9.40 -2.61 6.36
C LEU A 213 -8.93 -2.36 4.93
N ILE A 214 -8.52 -3.43 4.26
CA ILE A 214 -8.02 -3.42 2.89
C ILE A 214 -8.81 -4.40 2.03
N SER A 215 -8.88 -4.13 0.73
CA SER A 215 -9.14 -5.16 -0.28
C SER A 215 -7.84 -5.62 -0.92
N THR A 216 -7.79 -6.91 -1.28
CA THR A 216 -6.63 -7.55 -1.90
C THR A 216 -7.09 -8.48 -3.01
N ASN A 217 -6.21 -8.80 -3.95
CA ASN A 217 -6.47 -9.81 -4.98
C ASN A 217 -6.39 -11.27 -4.45
N ASP A 218 -6.54 -11.49 -3.14
CA ASP A 218 -6.50 -12.82 -2.54
C ASP A 218 -7.77 -13.60 -2.90
N TRP A 219 -7.58 -14.75 -3.53
CA TRP A 219 -8.66 -15.61 -4.02
C TRP A 219 -9.67 -15.97 -2.93
N MET A 220 -9.21 -16.20 -1.70
CA MET A 220 -10.03 -16.76 -0.61
C MET A 220 -10.55 -15.72 0.39
N TYR A 221 -9.75 -14.70 0.68
CA TYR A 221 -10.11 -13.63 1.61
C TYR A 221 -9.74 -12.27 1.01
N PRO A 222 -10.52 -11.77 0.05
CA PRO A 222 -10.24 -10.51 -0.62
C PRO A 222 -10.43 -9.30 0.30
N ILE A 223 -11.03 -9.45 1.49
CA ILE A 223 -11.13 -8.40 2.51
C ILE A 223 -10.35 -8.83 3.75
N LYS A 224 -9.36 -8.02 4.15
CA LYS A 224 -8.48 -8.29 5.30
C LYS A 224 -8.32 -7.05 6.18
N MET A 225 -8.02 -7.27 7.45
CA MET A 225 -7.54 -6.22 8.35
C MET A 225 -6.02 -6.27 8.46
N VAL A 226 -5.34 -5.13 8.44
CA VAL A 226 -3.91 -5.00 8.78
C VAL A 226 -3.80 -4.37 10.17
N GLN A 227 -3.08 -5.05 11.07
CA GLN A 227 -2.88 -4.56 12.44
C GLN A 227 -1.87 -3.41 12.49
N GLY A 228 -2.20 -2.33 13.20
CA GLY A 228 -1.26 -1.24 13.49
C GLY A 228 -0.07 -1.68 14.35
N ASN A 229 1.05 -1.00 14.19
CA ASN A 229 2.32 -1.27 14.89
C ASN A 229 2.59 -0.32 16.07
N THR A 230 1.69 0.65 16.30
CA THR A 230 1.85 1.68 17.32
C THR A 230 0.60 1.79 18.21
N GLN A 231 0.80 2.22 19.46
CA GLN A 231 -0.29 2.67 20.34
C GLN A 231 -0.23 4.19 20.55
N TYR A 232 -1.39 4.80 20.72
CA TYR A 232 -1.52 6.27 20.81
C TYR A 232 -2.12 6.72 22.15
N GLU A 233 -1.69 7.90 22.57
CA GLU A 233 -2.11 8.54 23.83
C GLU A 233 -3.53 9.10 23.78
N SER A 234 -4.01 9.47 22.59
CA SER A 234 -5.32 10.08 22.39
C SER A 234 -5.87 9.77 21.00
N LYS A 235 -7.19 9.94 20.81
CA LYS A 235 -7.84 9.91 19.49
C LYS A 235 -7.18 10.88 18.51
N ALA A 236 -6.84 12.09 18.95
CA ALA A 236 -6.22 13.11 18.11
C ALA A 236 -4.84 12.66 17.60
N ALA A 237 -4.02 12.09 18.49
CA ALA A 237 -2.71 11.55 18.12
C ALA A 237 -2.83 10.39 17.13
N ALA A 238 -3.82 9.49 17.32
CA ALA A 238 -4.08 8.40 16.39
C ALA A 238 -4.54 8.91 15.01
N LEU A 239 -5.39 9.93 14.96
CA LEU A 239 -5.84 10.53 13.69
C LEU A 239 -4.69 11.16 12.91
N GLU A 240 -3.79 11.86 13.60
CA GLU A 240 -2.69 12.60 12.99
C GLU A 240 -1.53 11.70 12.53
N ASN A 241 -1.23 10.63 13.27
CA ASN A 241 0.02 9.89 13.09
C ASN A 241 -0.17 8.43 12.64
N ALA A 242 -1.40 7.92 12.52
CA ALA A 242 -1.62 6.55 12.06
C ALA A 242 -1.60 6.40 10.53
N GLU A 243 -1.64 7.49 9.78
CA GLU A 243 -1.46 7.44 8.32
C GLU A 243 -0.05 6.97 7.96
N ASP A 244 0.95 7.34 8.77
CA ASP A 244 2.32 6.84 8.65
C ASP A 244 2.40 5.31 8.75
N GLU A 245 1.51 4.67 9.53
CA GLU A 245 1.46 3.20 9.61
C GLU A 245 0.98 2.58 8.31
N MET A 246 0.06 3.25 7.60
CA MET A 246 -0.61 2.75 6.39
C MET A 246 0.30 2.77 5.15
N ILE A 247 1.37 3.56 5.19
CA ILE A 247 2.37 3.69 4.11
C ILE A 247 3.69 2.97 4.43
N ALA A 248 3.84 2.44 5.65
CA ALA A 248 5.10 1.89 6.15
C ALA A 248 5.02 0.40 6.53
N TRP A 249 4.19 -0.37 5.82
CA TRP A 249 4.07 -1.82 6.02
C TRP A 249 5.28 -2.64 5.54
N GLY A 250 6.24 -2.00 4.86
CA GLY A 250 7.42 -2.65 4.28
C GLY A 250 7.04 -3.58 3.13
N THR A 251 7.83 -4.63 2.88
CA THR A 251 7.50 -5.64 1.86
C THR A 251 6.17 -6.29 2.18
N LEU A 252 5.17 -6.07 1.34
CA LEU A 252 3.81 -6.59 1.49
C LEU A 252 3.71 -8.07 1.07
N PRO A 253 2.67 -8.79 1.53
CA PRO A 253 2.43 -10.15 1.08
C PRO A 253 1.82 -10.25 -0.33
N SER A 254 1.25 -9.16 -0.85
CA SER A 254 0.95 -8.91 -2.26
C SER A 254 1.15 -7.41 -2.53
N ALA A 255 1.47 -7.03 -3.77
CA ALA A 255 1.57 -5.63 -4.16
C ALA A 255 0.19 -4.97 -4.28
N GLU A 256 -0.86 -5.76 -4.53
CA GLU A 256 -2.17 -5.29 -4.98
C GLU A 256 -3.16 -5.13 -3.83
N PHE A 257 -2.92 -4.11 -3.00
CA PHE A 257 -3.78 -3.72 -1.89
C PHE A 257 -4.44 -2.36 -2.15
N ASP A 258 -5.75 -2.28 -1.93
CA ASP A 258 -6.49 -1.02 -1.86
C ASP A 258 -6.96 -0.76 -0.43
N ILE A 259 -6.73 0.46 0.05
CA ILE A 259 -7.06 0.87 1.43
C ILE A 259 -8.52 1.35 1.47
N LEU A 260 -9.35 0.61 2.19
CA LEU A 260 -10.78 0.93 2.31
C LEU A 260 -11.06 1.84 3.49
N PHE A 261 -10.69 1.42 4.70
CA PHE A 261 -10.99 2.15 5.93
C PHE A 261 -9.90 1.99 6.99
N ARG A 262 -9.79 2.98 7.87
CA ARG A 262 -9.03 2.86 9.12
C ARG A 262 -9.99 2.87 10.30
N PHE A 263 -9.88 1.87 11.16
CA PHE A 263 -10.57 1.80 12.44
C PHE A 263 -9.60 2.22 13.55
N ILE A 264 -10.00 3.21 14.35
CA ILE A 264 -9.30 3.56 15.59
C ILE A 264 -10.09 2.96 16.75
N LEU A 265 -9.46 2.07 17.50
CA LEU A 265 -10.05 1.43 18.68
C LEU A 265 -9.38 1.93 19.94
N GLN A 266 -10.15 2.07 21.01
CA GLN A 266 -9.62 2.30 22.35
C GLN A 266 -9.78 1.03 23.18
N THR A 267 -8.72 0.65 23.90
CA THR A 267 -8.77 -0.46 24.86
C THR A 267 -9.05 0.03 26.28
N GLY A 268 -9.67 -0.81 27.10
CA GLY A 268 -9.92 -0.53 28.52
C GLY A 268 -10.64 -1.68 29.21
N VAL A 269 -10.99 -1.51 30.48
CA VAL A 269 -11.75 -2.55 31.21
C VAL A 269 -13.23 -2.41 30.84
N TYR A 270 -13.67 -3.17 29.84
CA TYR A 270 -15.02 -3.13 29.28
C TYR A 270 -15.72 -4.49 29.41
N ALA A 271 -17.01 -4.55 29.07
CA ALA A 271 -17.71 -5.83 28.98
C ALA A 271 -17.42 -6.48 27.61
N GLY A 272 -17.10 -7.78 27.60
CA GLY A 272 -16.82 -8.54 26.38
C GLY A 272 -15.40 -9.08 26.31
N VAL A 273 -15.12 -9.85 25.26
CA VAL A 273 -13.88 -10.61 25.07
C VAL A 273 -12.70 -9.71 24.70
N LYS A 274 -12.95 -8.63 23.93
CA LYS A 274 -11.88 -7.81 23.32
C LYS A 274 -11.49 -6.56 24.11
N ASN A 275 -12.19 -6.23 25.21
CA ASN A 275 -11.90 -5.04 26.03
C ASN A 275 -11.75 -3.75 25.20
N ALA A 276 -12.53 -3.61 24.13
CA ALA A 276 -12.37 -2.52 23.17
C ALA A 276 -13.68 -1.80 22.84
N GLN A 277 -13.55 -0.62 22.25
CA GLN A 277 -14.63 0.11 21.58
C GLN A 277 -14.06 0.78 20.32
N ILE A 278 -14.82 0.81 19.22
CA ILE A 278 -14.46 1.57 18.02
C ILE A 278 -14.73 3.05 18.32
N ILE A 279 -13.75 3.91 18.07
CA ILE A 279 -13.82 5.35 18.36
C ILE A 279 -14.04 6.17 17.10
N GLU A 280 -13.47 5.71 16.00
CA GLU A 280 -13.50 6.40 14.71
C GLU A 280 -13.34 5.37 13.60
N VAL A 281 -14.01 5.61 12.48
CA VAL A 281 -13.78 4.90 11.23
C VAL A 281 -13.59 5.95 10.14
N THR A 282 -12.41 5.98 9.53
CA THR A 282 -12.07 6.90 8.44
C THR A 282 -12.14 6.14 7.12
N ASP A 283 -12.82 6.70 6.12
CA ASP A 283 -12.96 6.14 4.76
C ASP A 283 -11.84 6.66 3.85
N PHE A 284 -11.17 5.74 3.14
CA PHE A 284 -10.03 6.00 2.27
C PHE A 284 -10.24 5.55 0.81
N ARG A 285 -11.41 5.00 0.45
CA ARG A 285 -11.70 4.41 -0.88
C ARG A 285 -11.55 5.34 -2.10
N MET A 286 -11.33 6.63 -1.87
CA MET A 286 -11.09 7.65 -2.92
C MET A 286 -9.95 8.59 -2.53
N ALA A 287 -9.17 8.21 -1.53
CA ALA A 287 -8.06 9.00 -1.01
C ALA A 287 -6.76 8.36 -1.46
N HIS A 288 -5.92 9.16 -2.12
CA HIS A 288 -4.55 8.75 -2.36
C HIS A 288 -3.73 9.05 -1.09
N VAL A 289 -3.40 8.02 -0.32
CA VAL A 289 -2.56 8.15 0.87
C VAL A 289 -1.10 8.14 0.41
N SER A 290 -0.52 9.32 0.22
CA SER A 290 0.90 9.48 -0.14
C SER A 290 1.74 9.77 1.10
N GLY A 291 2.86 9.05 1.24
CA GLY A 291 3.82 9.27 2.32
C GLY A 291 4.66 10.53 2.22
N VAL A 292 4.45 11.32 1.17
CA VAL A 292 5.14 12.60 1.00
C VAL A 292 4.30 13.67 1.68
N SER A 293 4.76 14.17 2.83
CA SER A 293 4.21 15.40 3.40
C SER A 293 4.11 16.44 2.29
N ALA A 294 2.92 16.94 2.01
CA ALA A 294 2.76 18.01 1.03
C ALA A 294 3.77 19.11 1.34
N ALA A 295 4.70 19.35 0.41
CA ALA A 295 5.69 20.40 0.56
C ALA A 295 4.95 21.72 0.85
N ALA A 296 5.45 22.45 1.85
CA ALA A 296 5.41 23.91 1.91
C ALA A 296 4.21 24.56 1.19
N GLN A 297 3.09 24.77 1.89
CA GLN A 297 1.92 25.52 1.36
C GLN A 297 2.28 26.95 0.87
N ASP A 298 3.46 27.43 1.25
CA ASP A 298 4.09 28.68 0.80
C ASP A 298 5.52 28.39 0.29
N HIS A 299 5.84 28.84 -0.93
CA HIS A 299 7.17 28.71 -1.55
C HIS A 299 8.30 29.26 -0.65
N GLY A 300 7.99 30.21 0.24
CA GLY A 300 8.94 30.74 1.23
C GLY A 300 9.46 29.71 2.24
N THR A 301 8.83 28.53 2.33
CA THR A 301 9.17 27.48 3.29
C THR A 301 10.01 26.33 2.68
N LEU A 302 10.42 26.46 1.41
CA LEU A 302 11.33 25.51 0.77
C LEU A 302 12.77 25.71 1.26
N ALA A 303 13.43 24.60 1.63
CA ALA A 303 14.86 24.59 1.90
C ALA A 303 15.64 24.92 0.62
N GLY A 304 16.74 25.67 0.74
CA GLY A 304 17.57 26.08 -0.39
C GLY A 304 17.03 27.27 -1.21
N LEU A 305 15.94 27.94 -0.78
CA LEU A 305 15.43 29.15 -1.45
C LEU A 305 16.47 30.28 -1.56
N ASN A 306 17.40 30.34 -0.60
CA ASN A 306 18.48 31.33 -0.59
C ASN A 306 19.76 30.82 -1.24
N ASP A 307 19.77 29.59 -1.76
CA ASP A 307 20.93 29.04 -2.41
C ASP A 307 21.05 29.65 -3.81
N ASP A 308 22.27 29.96 -4.19
CA ASP A 308 22.60 30.51 -5.51
C ASP A 308 23.06 29.37 -6.43
N ASP A 309 22.11 28.52 -6.80
CA ASP A 309 22.31 27.32 -7.62
C ASP A 309 22.39 27.61 -9.12
N HIS A 310 22.12 28.85 -9.54
CA HIS A 310 22.18 29.31 -10.92
C HIS A 310 23.26 30.39 -11.12
N ALA A 311 24.53 29.98 -10.98
CA ALA A 311 25.73 30.82 -11.15
C ALA A 311 25.84 31.55 -12.52
N GLN A 312 25.02 31.15 -13.50
CA GLN A 312 25.02 31.67 -14.86
C GLN A 312 24.21 32.97 -15.07
N TYR A 313 23.32 33.35 -14.14
CA TYR A 313 22.46 34.53 -14.28
C TYR A 313 22.92 35.70 -13.42
N VAL A 314 22.39 36.91 -13.64
CA VAL A 314 22.68 38.04 -12.76
C VAL A 314 21.71 38.01 -11.57
N LEU A 315 22.20 38.28 -10.36
CA LEU A 315 21.35 38.29 -9.18
C LEU A 315 20.52 39.57 -9.09
N ALA A 316 19.26 39.45 -8.66
CA ALA A 316 18.35 40.59 -8.52
C ALA A 316 18.83 41.60 -7.45
N ASP A 317 19.61 41.15 -6.47
CA ASP A 317 20.22 42.00 -5.44
C ASP A 317 21.46 42.78 -5.95
N GLY A 318 21.89 42.52 -7.19
CA GLY A 318 23.00 43.21 -7.84
C GLY A 318 24.38 42.84 -7.30
N THR A 319 24.51 41.80 -6.48
CA THR A 319 25.79 41.41 -5.86
C THR A 319 26.75 40.72 -6.83
N ARG A 320 26.23 40.17 -7.93
CA ARG A 320 27.05 39.49 -8.95
C ARG A 320 27.59 40.48 -10.00
N ALA A 321 28.92 40.53 -10.09
CA ALA A 321 29.61 41.37 -11.07
C ALA A 321 29.45 40.85 -12.51
N LEU A 322 29.24 41.77 -13.46
CA LEU A 322 29.32 41.50 -14.90
C LEU A 322 30.80 41.43 -15.33
N SER A 323 31.43 40.27 -15.17
CA SER A 323 32.87 40.09 -15.42
C SER A 323 33.26 39.87 -16.90
N GLY A 324 32.28 39.61 -17.77
CA GLY A 324 32.48 39.46 -19.22
C GLY A 324 32.35 40.77 -20.01
N ALA A 325 32.76 40.76 -21.28
CA ALA A 325 32.46 41.82 -22.23
C ALA A 325 31.06 41.58 -22.83
N TRP A 326 30.04 42.21 -22.24
CA TRP A 326 28.65 42.03 -22.65
C TRP A 326 28.30 42.94 -23.84
N ASP A 327 27.74 42.35 -24.89
CA ASP A 327 27.12 43.08 -26.00
C ASP A 327 25.60 43.14 -25.77
N MET A 328 25.08 44.36 -25.63
CA MET A 328 23.64 44.62 -25.46
C MET A 328 22.88 44.64 -26.80
N GLY A 329 23.57 44.43 -27.92
CA GLY A 329 23.02 44.52 -29.26
C GLY A 329 22.34 45.87 -29.50
N SER A 330 21.12 45.84 -30.02
CA SER A 330 20.33 47.05 -30.29
C SER A 330 19.52 47.57 -29.09
N GLN A 331 19.73 47.04 -27.88
CA GLN A 331 18.92 47.40 -26.70
C GLN A 331 19.48 48.63 -25.96
N LEU A 332 18.58 49.46 -25.43
CA LEU A 332 18.93 50.62 -24.59
C LEU A 332 18.96 50.24 -23.10
N ILE A 333 20.03 50.60 -22.40
CA ILE A 333 20.05 50.55 -20.92
C ILE A 333 19.46 51.86 -20.40
N THR A 334 18.40 51.78 -19.58
CA THR A 334 17.81 52.92 -18.89
C THR A 334 18.17 52.89 -17.40
N ASN A 335 18.16 54.06 -16.73
CA ASN A 335 18.50 54.20 -15.30
C ASN A 335 19.92 53.74 -14.91
N LEU A 336 20.89 53.84 -15.82
CA LEU A 336 22.29 53.53 -15.54
C LEU A 336 22.98 54.68 -14.77
N LYS A 337 23.48 54.39 -13.57
CA LYS A 337 24.34 55.32 -12.81
C LYS A 337 25.80 54.95 -13.01
N LEU A 338 26.50 55.70 -13.83
CA LEU A 338 27.94 55.53 -14.04
C LEU A 338 28.73 56.27 -12.96
N GLY A 339 29.69 55.59 -12.34
CA GLY A 339 30.67 56.19 -11.44
C GLY A 339 32.00 56.37 -12.17
N GLY A 340 32.47 57.61 -12.32
CA GLY A 340 33.77 57.94 -12.92
C GLY A 340 33.71 58.65 -14.27
N THR A 341 34.88 59.04 -14.77
CA THR A 341 35.03 59.71 -16.09
C THR A 341 34.85 58.66 -17.19
N MET A 342 33.81 58.79 -18.00
CA MET A 342 33.68 57.99 -19.23
C MET A 342 34.73 58.44 -20.24
N ASP A 343 35.71 57.59 -20.55
CA ASP A 343 36.59 57.81 -21.69
C ASP A 343 35.92 57.24 -22.94
N ALA A 344 35.10 58.05 -23.58
CA ALA A 344 34.44 57.70 -24.83
C ALA A 344 35.38 57.94 -26.02
N ASN A 345 36.56 57.30 -26.06
CA ASN A 345 37.45 57.36 -27.22
C ASN A 345 38.47 56.21 -27.27
N SER A 346 38.12 55.14 -27.97
CA SER A 346 39.00 54.45 -28.94
C SER A 346 38.28 53.22 -29.51
N GLN A 347 37.47 53.44 -30.54
CA GLN A 347 37.18 52.40 -31.52
C GLN A 347 38.15 52.62 -32.70
N PRO A 348 38.91 51.60 -33.15
CA PRO A 348 39.28 51.51 -34.55
C PRO A 348 38.06 51.22 -35.44
#